data_AF-A0A968SQV5-F1
#
_entry.id   AF-A0A968SQV5-F1
#
_cell.length_a   1.000
_cell.length_b   1.000
_cell.length_c   1.000
_cell.angle_alpha   90.00
_cell.angle_beta   90.00
_cell.angle_gamma   90.00
#
_symmetry.space_group_name_H-M   'P 1'
#
loop_
_entity.id
_entity.type
_entity.pdbx_description
1 polymer ?
#
loop_
_entity_poly.entity_id
_entity_poly.type
_entity_poly.pdbx_seq_one_letter_code
_entity_poly.pdbx_strand_id
1 'polypeptide(L)'
;MRDAALLPLTITAADLLAFHRCQRIPYLNRHGSPDDKQDPSAYVGQLRQERQHHQQHIQVQYPGIEVDPDHPEGRSTPELMQQRIQRIYKAHLEVPLPGLEVPATLGSVQLRSQPDGLVWQGSDREGHYTPVEIRASKRIKPDYELALAFHAFALGQVQGFTPTTGWLVLQDGAWQTVRLRRWLNRIPALIESLGAVVAATEMPDVFMARSRCSLCPWQGFCHDHSAQADPLRLLPGVTRTRHPILVSAGISSIGDLAQASVDQLSPLSGLGPKAAVQLVRQAQSTHSQKPVWIRPLEGLEGFDPWPQPVELCFDIEADPHHGVAYLLGVLLIRKGQVIEYHRLMAADPAQEQQVWESFLTLSEQYPQAPVYHFHAFEVQTCRKLALKHGTSPRRLHRLLKRFVDLHQVVTHGVVLPIESYSLKNIARWLGFEWRLSDSGGAQSIFWYAQWLETQDPNFLEWLATYNEDDCRATYRLKQWLAEATPPLALSADLTELIEPDRGWNLNRGKPSR
;
A
#
# COMPACT_ATOMS: atom_id res chain seq x y z
N MET A 1 -39.66 4.51 24.15
CA MET A 1 -38.26 4.70 23.71
C MET A 1 -37.41 3.88 24.68
N ARG A 2 -36.83 2.76 24.22
CA ARG A 2 -35.89 2.00 25.06
C ARG A 2 -34.59 2.83 25.11
N ASP A 3 -34.13 3.16 26.31
CA ASP A 3 -32.78 3.67 26.54
C ASP A 3 -31.80 2.66 25.92
N ALA A 4 -31.26 2.99 24.75
CA ALA A 4 -30.15 2.25 24.18
C ALA A 4 -28.97 2.54 25.11
N ALA A 5 -28.63 1.57 25.97
CA ALA A 5 -27.49 1.68 26.87
C ALA A 5 -26.27 2.13 26.06
N LEU A 6 -25.73 3.30 26.39
CA LEU A 6 -24.56 3.88 25.75
C LEU A 6 -23.41 2.89 25.92
N LEU A 7 -23.13 2.11 24.88
CA LEU A 7 -22.08 1.11 24.93
C LEU A 7 -20.73 1.82 25.10
N PRO A 8 -19.90 1.42 26.07
CA PRO A 8 -18.58 2.01 26.27
C PRO A 8 -17.72 1.81 25.02
N LEU A 9 -16.90 2.81 24.71
CA LEU A 9 -15.96 2.77 23.59
C LEU A 9 -14.57 2.39 24.10
N THR A 10 -14.08 1.23 23.70
CA THR A 10 -12.69 0.83 23.90
C THR A 10 -11.87 1.22 22.68
N ILE A 11 -10.87 2.09 22.85
CA ILE A 11 -9.95 2.51 21.79
C ILE A 11 -8.63 1.76 21.97
N THR A 12 -8.14 1.13 20.91
CA THR A 12 -6.85 0.44 20.87
C THR A 12 -5.84 1.16 19.98
N ALA A 13 -4.56 0.77 20.07
CA ALA A 13 -3.55 1.19 19.09
C ALA A 13 -3.94 0.81 17.65
N ALA A 14 -4.61 -0.34 17.45
CA ALA A 14 -5.06 -0.78 16.15
C ALA A 14 -6.15 0.14 15.57
N ASP A 15 -7.09 0.61 16.41
CA ASP A 15 -8.11 1.57 16.00
C ASP A 15 -7.49 2.91 15.61
N LEU A 16 -6.50 3.38 16.37
CA LEU A 16 -5.78 4.62 16.06
C LEU A 16 -4.99 4.51 14.75
N LEU A 17 -4.38 3.37 14.49
CA LEU A 17 -3.70 3.08 13.22
C LEU A 17 -4.68 3.01 12.05
N ALA A 18 -5.81 2.34 12.25
CA ALA A 18 -6.89 2.27 11.27
C ALA A 18 -7.40 3.68 10.93
N PHE A 19 -7.71 4.49 11.96
CA PHE A 19 -8.12 5.87 11.82
C PHE A 19 -7.09 6.73 11.08
N HIS A 20 -5.80 6.57 11.41
CA HIS A 20 -4.72 7.29 10.75
C HIS A 20 -4.61 6.96 9.25
N ARG A 21 -4.94 5.73 8.86
CA ARG A 21 -4.95 5.29 7.46
C ARG A 21 -6.23 5.69 6.73
N CYS A 22 -7.39 5.54 7.38
CA CYS A 22 -8.70 5.88 6.84
C CYS A 22 -9.71 6.03 7.98
N GLN A 23 -10.35 7.20 8.07
CA GLN A 23 -11.34 7.51 9.11
C GLN A 23 -12.57 6.60 9.06
N ARG A 24 -12.90 6.05 7.88
CA ARG A 24 -14.07 5.18 7.71
C ARG A 24 -13.88 3.77 8.30
N ILE A 25 -12.64 3.29 8.45
CA ILE A 25 -12.37 1.94 9.01
C ILE A 25 -12.88 1.81 10.44
N PRO A 26 -12.53 2.66 11.42
CA PRO A 26 -13.04 2.53 12.78
C PRO A 26 -14.57 2.68 12.86
N TYR A 27 -15.17 3.54 12.02
CA TYR A 27 -16.63 3.63 11.91
C TYR A 27 -17.24 2.29 11.46
N LEU A 28 -16.74 1.70 10.38
CA LEU A 28 -17.25 0.43 9.85
C LEU A 28 -16.98 -0.76 10.78
N ASN A 29 -15.84 -0.78 11.46
CA ASN A 29 -15.57 -1.78 12.49
C ASN A 29 -16.61 -1.76 13.63
N ARG A 30 -17.25 -0.61 13.86
CA ARG A 30 -18.28 -0.44 14.89
C ARG A 30 -19.70 -0.70 14.37
N HIS A 31 -20.02 -0.14 13.20
CA HIS A 31 -21.40 -0.04 12.70
C HIS A 31 -21.68 -0.92 11.47
N GLY A 32 -20.64 -1.36 10.76
CA GLY A 32 -20.78 -2.18 9.55
C GLY A 32 -21.04 -3.65 9.88
N SER A 33 -21.64 -4.38 8.95
CA SER A 33 -21.82 -5.83 9.10
C SER A 33 -20.47 -6.55 8.95
N PRO A 34 -20.14 -7.55 9.79
CA PRO A 34 -19.00 -8.41 9.56
C PRO A 34 -19.04 -9.12 8.20
N ASP A 35 -20.23 -9.42 7.66
CA ASP A 35 -20.42 -10.11 6.38
C ASP A 35 -20.01 -9.24 5.17
N ASP A 36 -19.93 -7.93 5.35
CA ASP A 36 -19.47 -6.99 4.32
C ASP A 36 -17.93 -6.94 4.22
N LYS A 37 -17.21 -7.62 5.13
CA LYS A 37 -15.75 -7.70 5.10
C LYS A 37 -15.30 -8.77 4.11
N GLN A 38 -14.33 -8.40 3.28
CA GLN A 38 -13.57 -9.34 2.50
C GLN A 38 -12.60 -10.11 3.40
N ASP A 39 -12.43 -11.39 3.09
CA ASP A 39 -11.44 -12.23 3.76
C ASP A 39 -10.03 -11.67 3.55
N PRO A 40 -9.17 -11.74 4.59
CA PRO A 40 -7.78 -11.36 4.43
C PRO A 40 -7.10 -12.29 3.42
N SER A 41 -6.27 -11.73 2.54
CA SER A 41 -5.48 -12.55 1.61
C SER A 41 -4.53 -13.48 2.37
N ALA A 42 -4.15 -14.60 1.73
CA ALA A 42 -3.21 -15.57 2.31
C ALA A 42 -1.90 -14.90 2.75
N TYR A 43 -1.42 -13.92 1.98
CA TYR A 43 -0.26 -13.10 2.34
C TYR A 43 -0.43 -12.34 3.66
N VAL A 44 -1.60 -11.73 3.91
CA VAL A 44 -1.88 -11.07 5.19
C VAL A 44 -1.88 -12.07 6.34
N GLY A 45 -2.37 -13.29 6.11
CA GLY A 45 -2.28 -14.41 7.05
C GLY A 45 -0.83 -14.77 7.39
N GLN A 46 0.02 -14.95 6.37
CA GLN A 46 1.44 -15.24 6.54
C GLN A 46 2.17 -14.14 7.34
N LEU A 47 1.94 -12.87 7.02
CA LEU A 47 2.55 -11.75 7.77
C LEU A 47 2.20 -11.78 9.27
N ARG A 48 1.00 -12.25 9.63
CA ARG A 48 0.59 -12.42 11.03
C ARG A 48 1.36 -13.57 11.70
N GLN A 49 1.51 -14.69 11.01
CA GLN A 49 2.27 -15.85 11.49
C GLN A 49 3.75 -15.52 11.68
N GLU A 50 4.38 -14.86 10.69
CA GLU A 50 5.78 -14.41 10.78
C GLU A 50 6.01 -13.48 11.96
N ARG A 51 5.09 -12.54 12.21
CA ARG A 51 5.14 -11.68 13.40
C ARG A 51 5.09 -12.50 14.69
N GLN A 52 4.20 -13.48 14.77
CA GLN A 52 4.05 -14.33 15.96
C GLN A 52 5.32 -15.17 16.23
N HIS A 53 5.91 -15.77 15.20
CA HIS A 53 7.17 -16.52 15.32
C HIS A 53 8.32 -15.60 15.77
N HIS A 54 8.41 -14.40 15.21
CA HIS A 54 9.43 -13.43 15.62
C HIS A 54 9.24 -13.00 17.08
N GLN A 55 8.00 -12.76 17.54
CA GLN A 55 7.71 -12.47 18.94
C GLN A 55 8.16 -13.60 19.87
N GLN A 56 7.85 -14.84 19.54
CA GLN A 56 8.27 -16.01 20.32
C GLN A 56 9.80 -16.11 20.38
N HIS A 57 10.49 -15.90 19.26
CA HIS A 57 11.96 -15.92 19.24
C HIS A 57 12.58 -14.86 20.16
N ILE A 58 12.06 -13.63 20.13
CA ILE A 58 12.53 -12.54 21.01
C ILE A 58 12.24 -12.86 22.48
N GLN A 59 11.11 -13.48 22.81
CA GLN A 59 10.79 -13.88 24.19
C GLN A 59 11.74 -14.97 24.72
N VAL A 60 12.16 -15.91 23.88
CA VAL A 60 13.18 -16.91 24.24
C VAL A 60 14.53 -16.25 24.51
N GLN A 61 14.92 -15.27 23.67
CA GLN A 61 16.19 -14.56 23.82
C GLN A 61 16.22 -13.63 25.04
N TYR A 62 15.08 -13.03 25.39
CA TYR A 62 14.96 -12.08 26.50
C TYR A 62 13.86 -12.55 27.47
N PRO A 63 14.18 -13.41 28.45
CA PRO A 63 13.17 -13.94 29.37
C PRO A 63 12.42 -12.85 30.13
N GLY A 64 11.13 -13.11 30.36
CA GLY A 64 10.18 -12.25 31.07
C GLY A 64 8.95 -13.03 31.51
N ILE A 65 7.99 -12.34 32.12
CA ILE A 65 6.70 -12.95 32.50
C ILE A 65 5.67 -12.57 31.45
N GLU A 66 4.98 -13.56 30.89
CA GLU A 66 3.90 -13.36 29.93
C GLU A 66 2.56 -13.27 30.66
N VAL A 67 1.71 -12.32 30.26
CA VAL A 67 0.34 -12.19 30.74
C VAL A 67 -0.58 -13.00 29.83
N ASP A 68 -1.40 -13.87 30.42
CA ASP A 68 -2.48 -14.56 29.71
C ASP A 68 -3.68 -13.61 29.58
N PRO A 69 -4.07 -13.18 28.35
CA PRO A 69 -5.22 -12.31 28.15
C PRO A 69 -6.57 -13.01 28.43
N ASP A 70 -6.62 -14.34 28.29
CA ASP A 70 -7.86 -15.15 28.33
C ASP A 70 -8.12 -15.75 29.72
N HIS A 71 -7.10 -15.79 30.59
CA HIS A 71 -7.21 -16.20 32.00
C HIS A 71 -6.80 -15.08 32.96
N PRO A 72 -7.68 -14.08 33.20
CA PRO A 72 -7.41 -12.96 34.10
C PRO A 72 -7.28 -13.36 35.59
N GLU A 73 -7.49 -14.62 35.95
CA GLU A 73 -7.17 -15.17 37.28
C GLU A 73 -5.66 -15.39 37.50
N GLY A 74 -4.83 -15.20 36.46
CA GLY A 74 -3.38 -15.07 36.57
C GLY A 74 -2.92 -13.71 37.14
N ARG A 75 -1.61 -13.43 37.12
CA ARG A 75 -1.08 -12.13 37.56
C ARG A 75 -1.42 -11.03 36.55
N SER A 76 -2.13 -10.00 36.99
CA SER A 76 -2.48 -8.87 36.13
C SER A 76 -1.25 -8.01 35.77
N THR A 77 -1.29 -7.28 34.66
CA THR A 77 -0.18 -6.36 34.29
C THR A 77 0.11 -5.34 35.40
N PRO A 78 -0.88 -4.70 36.05
CA PRO A 78 -0.64 -3.81 37.18
C PRO A 78 0.07 -4.49 38.37
N GLU A 79 -0.28 -5.74 38.71
CA GLU A 79 0.40 -6.49 39.78
C GLU A 79 1.87 -6.77 39.44
N LEU A 80 2.15 -7.19 38.21
CA LEU A 80 3.51 -7.42 37.75
C LEU A 80 4.32 -6.11 37.73
N MET A 81 3.69 -4.99 37.39
CA MET A 81 4.30 -3.67 37.46
C MET A 81 4.61 -3.25 38.90
N GLN A 82 3.72 -3.51 39.85
CA GLN A 82 3.96 -3.26 41.28
C GLN A 82 5.12 -4.10 41.83
N GLN A 83 5.26 -5.34 41.34
CA GLN A 83 6.38 -6.22 41.65
C GLN A 83 7.70 -5.84 40.93
N ARG A 84 7.68 -4.81 40.08
CA ARG A 84 8.83 -4.33 39.30
C ARG A 84 9.49 -5.44 38.48
N ILE A 85 8.67 -6.34 37.94
CA ILE A 85 9.15 -7.39 37.03
C ILE A 85 9.87 -6.75 35.85
N GLN A 86 11.11 -7.18 35.61
CA GLN A 86 12.00 -6.55 34.63
C GLN A 86 11.41 -6.49 33.21
N ARG A 87 10.67 -7.54 32.80
CA ARG A 87 10.01 -7.64 31.49
C ARG A 87 8.65 -8.32 31.62
N ILE A 88 7.63 -7.68 31.07
CA ILE A 88 6.25 -8.19 31.03
C ILE A 88 5.86 -8.30 29.56
N TYR A 89 5.55 -9.49 29.07
CA TYR A 89 5.10 -9.75 27.69
C TYR A 89 3.58 -9.82 27.61
N LYS A 90 3.04 -9.45 26.44
CA LYS A 90 1.58 -9.36 26.20
C LYS A 90 0.87 -8.53 27.28
N ALA A 91 1.54 -7.49 27.76
CA ALA A 91 1.00 -6.61 28.78
C ALA A 91 -0.37 -6.07 28.34
N HIS A 92 -1.30 -5.96 29.28
CA HIS A 92 -2.67 -5.54 29.04
C HIS A 92 -3.04 -4.46 30.06
N LEU A 93 -3.32 -3.25 29.56
CA LEU A 93 -3.71 -2.11 30.37
C LEU A 93 -5.05 -1.58 29.88
N GLU A 94 -6.04 -1.54 30.76
CA GLU A 94 -7.31 -0.84 30.57
C GLU A 94 -7.25 0.47 31.36
N VAL A 95 -7.40 1.59 30.65
CA VAL A 95 -7.23 2.93 31.21
C VAL A 95 -8.51 3.74 30.97
N PRO A 96 -9.27 4.09 32.01
CA PRO A 96 -10.36 5.03 31.84
C PRO A 96 -9.79 6.40 31.45
N LEU A 97 -10.43 7.09 30.51
CA LEU A 97 -10.09 8.46 30.14
C LEU A 97 -11.17 9.43 30.65
N PRO A 98 -11.17 9.79 31.93
CA PRO A 98 -12.07 10.83 32.42
C PRO A 98 -11.65 12.18 31.82
N GLY A 99 -12.60 12.90 31.22
CA GLY A 99 -12.41 14.29 30.79
C GLY A 99 -11.98 14.51 29.33
N LEU A 100 -11.94 13.48 28.49
CA LEU A 100 -11.88 13.70 27.04
C LEU A 100 -13.28 14.14 26.58
N GLU A 101 -13.38 15.28 25.89
CA GLU A 101 -14.62 15.75 25.28
C GLU A 101 -14.98 14.81 24.11
N VAL A 102 -15.70 13.73 24.40
CA VAL A 102 -16.31 12.88 23.38
C VAL A 102 -17.80 13.19 23.26
N PRO A 103 -18.42 12.94 22.09
CA PRO A 103 -19.85 13.14 21.94
C PRO A 103 -20.64 12.42 23.02
N ALA A 104 -21.66 13.07 23.60
CA ALA A 104 -22.49 12.52 24.68
C ALA A 104 -23.23 11.22 24.31
N THR A 105 -23.26 10.86 23.02
CA THR A 105 -23.78 9.60 22.49
C THR A 105 -22.84 8.41 22.70
N LEU A 106 -21.61 8.65 23.13
CA LEU A 106 -20.71 7.62 23.65
C LEU A 106 -20.82 7.58 25.17
N GLY A 107 -20.80 6.37 25.74
CA GLY A 107 -20.75 6.18 27.19
C GLY A 107 -19.37 6.54 27.75
N SER A 108 -18.82 5.70 28.64
CA SER A 108 -17.42 5.85 29.03
C SER A 108 -16.47 5.48 27.88
N VAL A 109 -15.37 6.23 27.77
CA VAL A 109 -14.26 5.90 26.86
C VAL A 109 -13.12 5.34 27.67
N GLN A 110 -12.60 4.20 27.23
CA GLN A 110 -11.42 3.56 27.81
C GLN A 110 -10.39 3.27 26.73
N LEU A 111 -9.12 3.35 27.11
CA LEU A 111 -8.02 2.88 26.28
C LEU A 111 -7.67 1.46 26.67
N ARG A 112 -7.55 0.59 25.67
CA ARG A 112 -6.92 -0.72 25.83
C ARG A 112 -5.56 -0.69 25.15
N SER A 113 -4.51 -0.77 25.97
CA SER A 113 -3.13 -0.80 25.54
C SER A 113 -2.56 -2.21 25.71
N GLN A 114 -2.18 -2.83 24.58
CA GLN A 114 -1.59 -4.16 24.52
C GLN A 114 -0.24 -4.14 23.78
N PRO A 115 0.82 -3.53 24.35
CA PRO A 115 2.14 -3.59 23.74
C PRO A 115 2.68 -5.03 23.78
N ASP A 116 3.56 -5.37 22.85
CA ASP A 116 4.20 -6.68 22.84
C ASP A 116 5.00 -6.94 24.12
N GLY A 117 5.55 -5.89 24.74
CA GLY A 117 6.00 -5.95 26.12
C GLY A 117 6.15 -4.59 26.81
N LEU A 118 6.37 -4.65 28.13
CA LEU A 118 6.79 -3.55 28.98
C LEU A 118 8.12 -3.92 29.64
N VAL A 119 9.07 -2.99 29.66
CA VAL A 119 10.39 -3.20 30.27
C VAL A 119 10.63 -2.14 31.33
N TRP A 120 11.03 -2.59 32.52
CA TRP A 120 11.39 -1.72 33.64
C TRP A 120 12.69 -0.97 33.35
N GLN A 121 12.66 0.35 33.45
CA GLN A 121 13.82 1.23 33.38
C GLN A 121 14.01 1.92 34.73
N GLY A 122 15.05 1.54 35.46
CA GLY A 122 15.41 2.21 36.70
C GLY A 122 16.11 1.29 37.68
N SER A 123 16.29 1.80 38.89
CA SER A 123 16.78 1.05 40.04
C SER A 123 15.65 0.30 40.74
N ASP A 124 15.98 -0.46 41.78
CA ASP A 124 15.00 -1.11 42.64
C ASP A 124 14.12 -0.13 43.43
N ARG A 125 14.40 1.18 43.42
CA ARG A 125 13.67 2.20 44.21
C ARG A 125 12.99 3.27 43.36
N GLU A 126 13.58 3.60 42.22
CA GLU A 126 13.09 4.64 41.31
C GLU A 126 13.24 4.17 39.87
N GLY A 127 12.15 4.22 39.12
CA GLY A 127 12.09 3.77 37.75
C GLY A 127 10.68 3.86 37.17
N HIS A 128 10.56 3.48 35.91
CA HIS A 128 9.29 3.48 35.18
C HIS A 128 9.31 2.38 34.13
N TYR A 129 8.14 1.93 33.70
CA TYR A 129 8.03 1.04 32.55
C TYR A 129 8.07 1.83 31.25
N THR A 130 8.67 1.22 30.23
CA THR A 130 8.70 1.70 28.84
C THR A 130 8.13 0.63 27.91
N PRO A 131 7.24 0.99 26.96
CA PRO A 131 6.66 0.03 26.04
C PRO A 131 7.65 -0.46 24.97
N VAL A 132 7.46 -1.71 24.58
CA VAL A 132 8.20 -2.41 23.54
C VAL A 132 7.21 -2.95 22.51
N GLU A 133 7.55 -2.78 21.23
CA GLU A 133 6.80 -3.33 20.11
C GLU A 133 7.75 -4.17 19.24
N ILE A 134 7.35 -5.42 18.96
CA ILE A 134 8.13 -6.38 18.19
C ILE A 134 7.56 -6.40 16.77
N ARG A 135 8.43 -6.20 15.76
CA ARG A 135 8.02 -6.03 14.37
C ARG A 135 8.92 -6.82 13.43
N ALA A 136 8.32 -7.66 12.60
CA ALA A 136 8.97 -8.36 11.48
C ALA A 136 9.25 -7.39 10.31
N SER A 137 9.97 -6.29 10.58
CA SER A 137 10.30 -5.25 9.61
C SER A 137 11.76 -4.85 9.76
N LYS A 138 12.47 -4.68 8.66
CA LYS A 138 13.87 -4.23 8.65
C LYS A 138 14.06 -2.74 8.98
N ARG A 139 12.99 -1.96 8.97
CA ARG A 139 13.01 -0.51 9.19
C ARG A 139 11.87 -0.07 10.09
N ILE A 140 12.11 1.02 10.81
CA ILE A 140 11.11 1.76 11.56
C ILE A 140 10.13 2.42 10.58
N LYS A 141 8.83 2.32 10.87
CA LYS A 141 7.75 2.96 10.10
C LYS A 141 6.97 3.92 11.02
N PRO A 142 6.43 5.03 10.49
CA PRO A 142 5.63 5.98 11.29
C PRO A 142 4.48 5.31 12.06
N ASP A 143 3.82 4.32 11.46
CA ASP A 143 2.78 3.51 12.10
C ASP A 143 3.26 2.83 13.40
N TYR A 144 4.51 2.34 13.43
CA TYR A 144 5.05 1.69 14.63
C TYR A 144 5.31 2.71 15.75
N GLU A 145 5.77 3.91 15.38
CA GLU A 145 5.96 5.01 16.33
C GLU A 145 4.63 5.48 16.93
N LEU A 146 3.56 5.55 16.11
CA LEU A 146 2.23 5.91 16.56
C LEU A 146 1.66 4.88 17.55
N ALA A 147 1.80 3.58 17.27
CA ALA A 147 1.40 2.52 18.19
C ALA A 147 2.17 2.61 19.52
N LEU A 148 3.50 2.74 19.48
CA LEU A 148 4.33 2.93 20.68
C LEU A 148 3.93 4.17 21.48
N ALA A 149 3.66 5.29 20.81
CA ALA A 149 3.23 6.51 21.48
C ALA A 149 1.86 6.35 22.16
N PHE A 150 0.93 5.62 21.55
CA PHE A 150 -0.33 5.26 22.17
C PHE A 150 -0.10 4.43 23.45
N HIS A 151 0.75 3.40 23.38
CA HIS A 151 1.08 2.58 24.55
C HIS A 151 1.76 3.38 25.66
N ALA A 152 2.71 4.26 25.31
CA ALA A 152 3.38 5.14 26.26
C ALA A 152 2.39 6.12 26.93
N PHE A 153 1.46 6.68 26.15
CA PHE A 153 0.42 7.56 26.66
C PHE A 153 -0.48 6.85 27.67
N ALA A 154 -1.01 5.66 27.31
CA ALA A 154 -1.84 4.86 28.21
C ALA A 154 -1.07 4.43 29.47
N LEU A 155 0.17 3.98 29.32
CA LEU A 155 1.04 3.60 30.44
C LEU A 155 1.26 4.76 31.42
N GLY A 156 1.42 5.98 30.90
CA GLY A 156 1.58 7.17 31.73
C GLY A 156 0.40 7.48 32.64
N GLN A 157 -0.83 7.15 32.21
CA GLN A 157 -2.02 7.29 33.05
C GLN A 157 -2.03 6.28 34.21
N VAL A 158 -1.40 5.12 34.04
CA VAL A 158 -1.34 4.06 35.06
C VAL A 158 -0.22 4.31 36.07
N GLN A 159 0.98 4.64 35.59
CA GLN A 159 2.16 4.76 36.45
C GLN A 159 2.49 6.21 36.89
N GLY A 160 1.71 7.20 36.43
CA GLY A 160 1.93 8.63 36.73
C GLY A 160 3.10 9.29 35.97
N PHE A 161 3.77 8.55 35.08
CA PHE A 161 4.87 9.04 34.26
C PHE A 161 4.76 8.53 32.82
N THR A 162 4.62 9.44 31.85
CA THR A 162 4.58 9.10 30.43
C THR A 162 6.01 9.02 29.86
N PRO A 163 6.52 7.83 29.47
CA PRO A 163 7.85 7.73 28.88
C PRO A 163 7.89 8.45 27.53
N THR A 164 8.92 9.29 27.33
CA THR A 164 9.11 10.05 26.07
C THR A 164 9.83 9.25 24.98
N THR A 165 10.19 8.01 25.29
CA THR A 165 10.85 7.04 24.41
C THR A 165 10.16 5.68 24.52
N GLY A 166 10.28 4.87 23.47
CA GLY A 166 9.88 3.46 23.45
C GLY A 166 10.91 2.63 22.70
N TRP A 167 10.75 1.31 22.73
CA TRP A 167 11.65 0.40 22.01
C TRP A 167 10.93 -0.35 20.90
N LEU A 168 11.58 -0.45 19.74
CA LEU A 168 11.21 -1.37 18.67
C LEU A 168 12.24 -2.48 18.59
N VAL A 169 11.78 -3.72 18.57
CA VAL A 169 12.60 -4.87 18.19
C VAL A 169 12.28 -5.21 16.75
N LEU A 170 13.27 -5.07 15.87
CA LEU A 170 13.13 -5.29 14.44
C LEU A 170 13.45 -6.74 14.06
N GLN A 171 13.24 -7.08 12.78
CA GLN A 171 13.40 -8.44 12.24
C GLN A 171 14.76 -9.09 12.55
N ASP A 172 15.83 -8.29 12.65
CA ASP A 172 17.19 -8.74 12.99
C ASP A 172 17.43 -8.95 14.50
N GLY A 173 16.40 -8.72 15.33
CA GLY A 173 16.49 -8.74 16.78
C GLY A 173 17.08 -7.47 17.39
N ALA A 174 17.43 -6.47 16.58
CA ALA A 174 18.02 -5.23 17.09
C ALA A 174 16.97 -4.39 17.83
N TRP A 175 17.34 -3.96 19.04
CA TRP A 175 16.57 -3.02 19.84
C TRP A 175 16.88 -1.59 19.40
N GLN A 176 15.88 -0.90 18.88
CA GLN A 176 15.97 0.50 18.47
C GLN A 176 15.16 1.39 19.39
N THR A 177 15.78 2.45 19.89
CA THR A 177 15.10 3.46 20.71
C THR A 177 14.40 4.48 19.82
N VAL A 178 13.10 4.67 20.05
CA VAL A 178 12.26 5.61 19.30
C VAL A 178 11.85 6.77 20.20
N ARG A 179 12.02 8.00 19.72
CA ARG A 179 11.54 9.21 20.42
C ARG A 179 10.06 9.44 20.10
N LEU A 180 9.23 9.51 21.13
CA LEU A 180 7.77 9.52 20.98
C LEU A 180 7.14 10.92 21.09
N ARG A 181 7.91 11.94 21.48
CA ARG A 181 7.40 13.31 21.75
C ARG A 181 6.51 13.86 20.63
N ARG A 182 6.89 13.66 19.37
CA ARG A 182 6.12 14.11 18.19
C ARG A 182 4.70 13.55 18.18
N TRP A 183 4.54 12.28 18.53
CA TRP A 183 3.26 11.59 18.51
C TRP A 183 2.50 11.77 19.82
N LEU A 184 3.18 11.73 20.96
CA LEU A 184 2.56 11.94 22.28
C LEU A 184 1.73 13.22 22.34
N ASN A 185 2.24 14.33 21.79
CA ASN A 185 1.51 15.60 21.73
C ASN A 185 0.24 15.55 20.87
N ARG A 186 0.09 14.54 20.01
CA ARG A 186 -1.05 14.38 19.09
C ARG A 186 -2.02 13.30 19.55
N ILE A 187 -1.62 12.39 20.45
CA ILE A 187 -2.46 11.26 20.88
C ILE A 187 -3.83 11.74 21.41
N PRO A 188 -3.92 12.73 22.33
CA PRO A 188 -5.23 13.16 22.84
C PRO A 188 -6.20 13.61 21.73
N ALA A 189 -5.75 14.50 20.85
CA ALA A 189 -6.56 15.00 19.74
C ALA A 189 -6.95 13.90 18.73
N LEU A 190 -6.08 12.89 18.52
CA LEU A 190 -6.39 11.76 17.65
C LEU A 190 -7.44 10.83 18.28
N ILE A 191 -7.36 10.58 19.59
CA ILE A 191 -8.36 9.79 20.33
C ILE A 191 -9.72 10.49 20.28
N GLU A 192 -9.75 11.80 20.52
CA GLU A 192 -10.97 12.62 20.46
C GLU A 192 -11.59 12.58 19.06
N SER A 193 -10.77 12.81 18.02
CA SER A 193 -11.23 12.76 16.63
C SER A 193 -11.74 11.37 16.22
N LEU A 194 -11.09 10.31 16.71
CA LEU A 194 -11.54 8.93 16.49
C LEU A 194 -12.88 8.69 17.17
N GLY A 195 -13.02 9.10 18.44
CA GLY A 195 -14.28 9.03 19.19
C GLY A 195 -15.41 9.75 18.45
N ALA A 196 -15.17 10.98 17.99
CA ALA A 196 -16.12 11.75 17.21
C ALA A 196 -16.55 11.01 15.92
N VAL A 197 -15.61 10.40 15.21
CA VAL A 197 -15.92 9.62 13.99
C VAL A 197 -16.73 8.37 14.31
N VAL A 198 -16.37 7.62 15.36
CA VAL A 198 -17.12 6.40 15.74
C VAL A 198 -18.51 6.74 16.27
N ALA A 199 -18.69 7.90 16.88
CA ALA A 199 -19.98 8.37 17.39
C ALA A 199 -20.89 9.01 16.33
N ALA A 200 -20.35 9.30 15.14
CA ALA A 200 -21.09 9.97 14.09
C ALA A 200 -22.32 9.15 13.67
N THR A 201 -23.42 9.82 13.36
CA THR A 201 -24.62 9.19 12.78
C THR A 201 -24.44 8.92 11.29
N GLU A 202 -23.61 9.72 10.63
CA GLU A 202 -23.30 9.60 9.22
C GLU A 202 -21.93 8.97 9.02
N MET A 203 -21.87 8.06 8.05
CA MET A 203 -20.64 7.38 7.71
C MET A 203 -19.66 8.34 7.03
N PRO A 204 -18.37 8.37 7.46
CA PRO A 204 -17.38 9.23 6.82
C PRO A 204 -17.19 8.94 5.34
N ASP A 205 -17.00 10.00 4.56
CA ASP A 205 -16.68 9.90 3.15
C ASP A 205 -15.35 9.18 2.90
N VAL A 206 -15.27 8.45 1.79
CA VAL A 206 -14.05 7.78 1.33
C VAL A 206 -13.74 8.17 -0.11
N PHE A 207 -12.45 8.36 -0.40
CA PHE A 207 -11.95 8.74 -1.73
C PHE A 207 -10.96 7.67 -2.18
N MET A 208 -11.43 6.75 -3.02
CA MET A 208 -10.74 5.47 -3.28
C MET A 208 -9.55 5.58 -4.23
N ALA A 209 -9.56 6.57 -5.12
CA ALA A 209 -8.50 6.75 -6.12
C ALA A 209 -7.09 6.98 -5.54
N ARG A 210 -6.97 7.33 -4.25
CA ARG A 210 -5.68 7.58 -3.57
C ARG A 210 -5.48 6.83 -2.25
N SER A 211 -6.44 6.01 -1.83
CA SER A 211 -6.38 5.33 -0.53
C SER A 211 -5.70 3.96 -0.61
N ARG A 212 -5.06 3.54 0.49
CA ARG A 212 -4.47 2.21 0.67
C ARG A 212 -5.54 1.13 0.86
N CYS A 213 -6.46 1.00 -0.09
CA CYS A 213 -7.62 0.13 0.04
C CYS A 213 -7.36 -1.33 -0.32
N SER A 214 -6.28 -1.65 -1.05
CA SER A 214 -6.02 -3.02 -1.56
C SER A 214 -5.83 -4.08 -0.48
N LEU A 215 -5.49 -3.69 0.75
CA LEU A 215 -5.39 -4.58 1.92
C LEU A 215 -6.48 -4.28 2.97
N CYS A 216 -7.47 -3.46 2.62
CA CYS A 216 -8.56 -3.09 3.50
C CYS A 216 -9.70 -4.11 3.33
N PRO A 217 -10.16 -4.76 4.41
CA PRO A 217 -11.28 -5.72 4.31
C PRO A 217 -12.59 -5.05 3.90
N TRP A 218 -12.71 -3.72 4.09
CA TRP A 218 -13.89 -2.95 3.74
C TRP A 218 -13.87 -2.40 2.31
N GLN A 219 -12.89 -2.78 1.47
CA GLN A 219 -12.75 -2.19 0.14
C GLN A 219 -14.02 -2.38 -0.70
N GLY A 220 -14.53 -3.61 -0.82
CA GLY A 220 -15.71 -3.93 -1.61
C GLY A 220 -16.92 -3.10 -1.18
N PHE A 221 -17.28 -3.18 0.11
CA PHE A 221 -18.35 -2.37 0.69
C PHE A 221 -18.18 -0.86 0.43
N CYS A 222 -16.97 -0.32 0.66
CA CYS A 222 -16.72 1.12 0.47
C CYS A 222 -16.89 1.53 -1.00
N HIS A 223 -16.49 0.67 -1.92
CA HIS A 223 -16.61 0.88 -3.36
C HIS A 223 -18.08 0.89 -3.76
N ASP A 224 -18.81 -0.19 -3.47
CA ASP A 224 -20.22 -0.34 -3.82
C ASP A 224 -21.07 0.79 -3.24
N HIS A 225 -20.85 1.13 -1.97
CA HIS A 225 -21.54 2.23 -1.33
C HIS A 225 -21.25 3.57 -2.01
N SER A 226 -19.98 3.86 -2.34
CA SER A 226 -19.62 5.14 -2.95
C SER A 226 -20.11 5.22 -4.40
N ALA A 227 -20.12 4.10 -5.13
CA ALA A 227 -20.65 4.01 -6.48
C ALA A 227 -22.16 4.34 -6.53
N GLN A 228 -22.90 4.06 -5.47
CA GLN A 228 -24.33 4.37 -5.37
C GLN A 228 -24.58 5.76 -4.80
N ALA A 229 -23.87 6.15 -3.74
CA ALA A 229 -24.14 7.39 -3.01
C ALA A 229 -23.56 8.63 -3.70
N ASP A 230 -22.32 8.54 -4.19
CA ASP A 230 -21.61 9.65 -4.85
C ASP A 230 -20.45 9.10 -5.71
N PRO A 231 -20.74 8.71 -6.97
CA PRO A 231 -19.74 8.16 -7.88
C PRO A 231 -18.56 9.11 -8.15
N LEU A 232 -18.74 10.43 -7.95
CA LEU A 232 -17.68 11.40 -8.18
C LEU A 232 -16.47 11.15 -7.25
N ARG A 233 -16.69 10.54 -6.08
CA ARG A 233 -15.63 10.19 -5.11
C ARG A 233 -14.75 9.02 -5.56
N LEU A 234 -15.21 8.23 -6.52
CA LEU A 234 -14.44 7.15 -7.14
C LEU A 234 -13.60 7.64 -8.32
N LEU A 235 -13.90 8.82 -8.87
CA LEU A 235 -13.22 9.35 -10.04
C LEU A 235 -11.73 9.67 -9.73
N PRO A 236 -10.77 9.16 -10.52
CA PRO A 236 -9.36 9.47 -10.32
C PRO A 236 -9.09 10.97 -10.30
N GLY A 237 -8.30 11.41 -9.32
CA GLY A 237 -7.97 12.82 -9.12
C GLY A 237 -8.95 13.61 -8.27
N VAL A 238 -10.16 13.09 -8.01
CA VAL A 238 -11.08 13.65 -7.01
C VAL A 238 -10.60 13.23 -5.62
N THR A 239 -10.29 14.22 -4.79
CA THR A 239 -9.74 14.02 -3.45
C THR A 239 -10.65 14.66 -2.40
N ARG A 240 -10.45 14.31 -1.12
CA ARG A 240 -11.14 14.95 0.00
C ARG A 240 -11.05 16.49 0.00
N THR A 241 -9.98 17.04 -0.57
CA THR A 241 -9.79 18.49 -0.69
C THR A 241 -10.45 19.09 -1.94
N ARG A 242 -10.56 18.33 -3.04
CA ARG A 242 -11.10 18.81 -4.32
C ARG A 242 -12.61 18.62 -4.43
N HIS A 243 -13.16 17.58 -3.84
CA HIS A 243 -14.59 17.26 -3.92
C HIS A 243 -15.48 18.41 -3.42
N PRO A 244 -15.25 19.02 -2.24
CA PRO A 244 -16.05 20.17 -1.80
C PRO A 244 -15.97 21.37 -2.74
N ILE A 245 -14.80 21.60 -3.37
CA ILE A 245 -14.59 22.67 -4.36
C ILE A 245 -15.48 22.42 -5.59
N LEU A 246 -15.49 21.19 -6.11
CA LEU A 246 -16.33 20.80 -7.25
C LEU A 246 -17.82 20.97 -6.93
N VAL A 247 -18.27 20.45 -5.78
CA VAL A 247 -19.67 20.58 -5.33
C VAL A 247 -20.07 22.05 -5.20
N SER A 248 -19.21 22.89 -4.62
CA SER A 248 -19.47 24.35 -4.49
C SER A 248 -19.56 25.07 -5.83
N ALA A 249 -18.92 24.53 -6.87
CA ALA A 249 -18.98 25.02 -8.25
C ALA A 249 -20.18 24.44 -9.04
N GLY A 250 -21.09 23.71 -8.38
CA GLY A 250 -22.26 23.10 -9.02
C GLY A 250 -21.98 21.77 -9.74
N ILE A 251 -20.81 21.17 -9.51
CA ILE A 251 -20.44 19.87 -10.08
C ILE A 251 -20.77 18.77 -9.06
N SER A 252 -21.84 18.04 -9.31
CA SER A 252 -22.36 17.00 -8.43
C SER A 252 -22.26 15.58 -9.00
N SER A 253 -21.98 15.46 -10.30
CA SER A 253 -21.89 14.18 -11.00
C SER A 253 -20.67 14.08 -11.91
N ILE A 254 -20.31 12.85 -12.32
CA ILE A 254 -19.28 12.63 -13.34
C ILE A 254 -19.70 13.28 -14.67
N GLY A 255 -21.00 13.28 -14.99
CA GLY A 255 -21.53 13.94 -16.19
C GLY A 255 -21.33 15.45 -16.16
N ASP A 256 -21.62 16.09 -15.02
CA ASP A 256 -21.42 17.53 -14.82
C ASP A 256 -19.95 17.90 -15.04
N LEU A 257 -19.03 17.12 -14.45
CA LEU A 257 -17.59 17.35 -14.58
C LEU A 257 -17.10 17.10 -16.01
N ALA A 258 -17.69 16.15 -16.73
CA ALA A 258 -17.33 15.87 -18.12
C ALA A 258 -17.70 17.02 -19.08
N GLN A 259 -18.77 17.77 -18.76
CA GLN A 259 -19.24 18.92 -19.52
C GLN A 259 -18.66 20.26 -19.03
N ALA A 260 -18.00 20.28 -17.87
CA ALA A 260 -17.45 21.49 -17.29
C ALA A 260 -16.32 22.10 -18.14
N SER A 261 -16.23 23.44 -18.10
CA SER A 261 -15.13 24.16 -18.75
C SER A 261 -13.89 24.18 -17.87
N VAL A 262 -12.74 23.84 -18.46
CA VAL A 262 -11.43 23.97 -17.79
C VAL A 262 -11.18 25.41 -17.34
N ASP A 263 -11.58 26.41 -18.14
CA ASP A 263 -11.37 27.83 -17.83
C ASP A 263 -12.21 28.29 -16.64
N GLN A 264 -13.36 27.63 -16.38
CA GLN A 264 -14.18 27.89 -15.21
C GLN A 264 -13.62 27.23 -13.95
N LEU A 265 -13.00 26.05 -14.09
CA LEU A 265 -12.49 25.26 -12.96
C LEU A 265 -11.08 25.65 -12.52
N SER A 266 -10.20 26.00 -13.46
CA SER A 266 -8.80 26.34 -13.20
C SER A 266 -8.57 27.52 -12.24
N PRO A 267 -9.45 28.54 -12.17
CA PRO A 267 -9.32 29.65 -11.22
C PRO A 267 -9.77 29.29 -9.79
N LEU A 268 -10.43 28.16 -9.57
CA LEU A 268 -10.96 27.81 -8.25
C LEU A 268 -9.81 27.54 -7.27
N SER A 269 -9.85 28.18 -6.10
CA SER A 269 -8.82 28.02 -5.07
C SER A 269 -8.70 26.56 -4.64
N GLY A 270 -7.51 25.98 -4.76
CA GLY A 270 -7.26 24.55 -4.50
C GLY A 270 -7.38 23.64 -5.73
N LEU A 271 -7.81 24.18 -6.88
CA LEU A 271 -7.90 23.49 -8.15
C LEU A 271 -7.15 24.26 -9.25
N GLY A 272 -5.85 24.02 -9.36
CA GLY A 272 -5.02 24.62 -10.42
C GLY A 272 -5.33 24.08 -11.82
N PRO A 273 -4.82 24.72 -12.89
CA PRO A 273 -5.17 24.42 -14.27
C PRO A 273 -4.89 22.96 -14.66
N LYS A 274 -3.75 22.42 -14.21
CA LYS A 274 -3.39 21.02 -14.43
C LYS A 274 -4.43 20.05 -13.87
N ALA A 275 -4.90 20.31 -12.64
CA ALA A 275 -5.89 19.46 -11.98
C ALA A 275 -7.26 19.57 -12.65
N ALA A 276 -7.66 20.77 -13.07
CA ALA A 276 -8.91 20.98 -13.80
C ALA A 276 -8.93 20.19 -15.12
N VAL A 277 -7.86 20.28 -15.93
CA VAL A 277 -7.75 19.51 -17.18
C VAL A 277 -7.83 18.01 -16.91
N GLN A 278 -7.04 17.50 -15.96
CA GLN A 278 -7.02 16.06 -15.63
C GLN A 278 -8.40 15.56 -15.19
N LEU A 279 -9.08 16.31 -14.32
CA LEU A 279 -10.41 15.93 -13.83
C LEU A 279 -11.47 15.92 -14.93
N VAL A 280 -11.51 16.96 -15.76
CA VAL A 280 -12.47 17.04 -16.89
C VAL A 280 -12.21 15.91 -17.87
N ARG A 281 -10.95 15.64 -18.23
CA ARG A 281 -10.60 14.54 -19.15
C ARG A 281 -10.91 13.16 -18.56
N GLN A 282 -10.64 12.96 -17.28
CA GLN A 282 -11.00 11.73 -16.57
C GLN A 282 -12.51 11.54 -16.53
N ALA A 283 -13.27 12.59 -16.23
CA ALA A 283 -14.72 12.55 -16.27
C ALA A 283 -15.26 12.27 -17.68
N GLN A 284 -14.71 12.89 -18.73
CA GLN A 284 -15.08 12.61 -20.12
C GLN A 284 -14.84 11.16 -20.52
N SER A 285 -13.66 10.62 -20.17
CA SER A 285 -13.30 9.23 -20.43
C SER A 285 -14.27 8.29 -19.70
N THR A 286 -14.43 8.46 -18.39
CA THR A 286 -15.34 7.65 -17.56
C THR A 286 -16.81 7.78 -17.97
N HIS A 287 -17.28 8.97 -18.35
CA HIS A 287 -18.67 9.18 -18.75
C HIS A 287 -18.97 8.54 -20.12
N SER A 288 -18.05 8.66 -21.08
CA SER A 288 -18.21 8.10 -22.43
C SER A 288 -17.81 6.62 -22.55
N GLN A 289 -17.17 6.06 -21.52
CA GLN A 289 -16.57 4.72 -21.53
C GLN A 289 -15.58 4.51 -22.69
N LYS A 290 -14.87 5.57 -23.08
CA LYS A 290 -13.92 5.57 -24.21
C LYS A 290 -12.61 6.24 -23.82
N PRO A 291 -11.47 5.81 -24.41
CA PRO A 291 -10.20 6.47 -24.19
C PRO A 291 -10.24 7.91 -24.71
N VAL A 292 -9.64 8.84 -23.97
CA VAL A 292 -9.43 10.22 -24.39
C VAL A 292 -7.94 10.42 -24.61
N TRP A 293 -7.53 10.48 -25.88
CA TRP A 293 -6.14 10.70 -26.28
C TRP A 293 -5.69 12.13 -25.94
N ILE A 294 -4.49 12.24 -25.39
CA ILE A 294 -3.90 13.50 -24.92
C ILE A 294 -2.84 14.02 -25.89
N ARG A 295 -2.11 13.11 -26.55
CA ARG A 295 -1.05 13.44 -27.51
C ARG A 295 -0.72 12.22 -28.38
N PRO A 296 0.00 12.41 -29.51
CA PRO A 296 0.62 11.31 -30.24
C PRO A 296 1.58 10.49 -29.37
N LEU A 297 1.62 9.17 -29.58
CA LEU A 297 2.45 8.25 -28.79
C LEU A 297 3.85 8.03 -29.37
N GLU A 298 4.04 8.27 -30.67
CA GLU A 298 5.33 8.05 -31.34
C GLU A 298 6.43 8.90 -30.69
N GLY A 299 7.50 8.23 -30.25
CA GLY A 299 8.63 8.86 -29.55
C GLY A 299 8.38 9.20 -28.07
N LEU A 300 7.16 9.05 -27.57
CA LEU A 300 6.82 9.32 -26.17
C LEU A 300 7.49 8.30 -25.27
N GLU A 301 8.39 8.73 -24.39
CA GLU A 301 9.16 7.84 -23.50
C GLU A 301 9.94 6.73 -24.25
N GLY A 302 10.36 7.02 -25.48
CA GLY A 302 11.06 6.05 -26.33
C GLY A 302 10.16 4.98 -26.94
N PHE A 303 8.83 5.17 -26.89
CA PHE A 303 7.87 4.26 -27.50
C PHE A 303 7.88 4.37 -29.03
N ASP A 304 7.99 3.21 -29.69
CA ASP A 304 7.83 3.07 -31.13
C ASP A 304 6.55 2.25 -31.39
N PRO A 305 5.52 2.83 -32.04
CA PRO A 305 4.29 2.11 -32.34
C PRO A 305 4.51 1.02 -33.40
N TRP A 306 5.59 1.08 -34.18
CA TRP A 306 5.85 0.14 -35.26
C TRP A 306 6.41 -1.18 -34.72
N PRO A 307 5.86 -2.34 -35.15
CA PRO A 307 6.38 -3.64 -34.74
C PRO A 307 7.85 -3.81 -35.11
N GLN A 308 8.69 -4.10 -34.11
CA GLN A 308 10.10 -4.41 -34.33
C GLN A 308 10.28 -5.89 -34.72
N PRO A 309 11.39 -6.26 -35.40
CA PRO A 309 11.64 -7.66 -35.77
C PRO A 309 11.64 -8.61 -34.57
N VAL A 310 12.18 -8.12 -33.44
CA VAL A 310 12.18 -8.79 -32.14
C VAL A 310 11.83 -7.77 -31.06
N GLU A 311 10.95 -8.15 -30.15
CA GLU A 311 10.55 -7.37 -28.98
C GLU A 311 10.59 -8.26 -27.74
N LEU A 312 10.87 -7.67 -26.57
CA LEU A 312 10.83 -8.36 -25.29
C LEU A 312 9.80 -7.67 -24.39
N CYS A 313 8.90 -8.42 -23.76
CA CYS A 313 8.16 -7.94 -22.59
C CYS A 313 8.77 -8.55 -21.32
N PHE A 314 8.96 -7.73 -20.30
CA PHE A 314 9.73 -8.09 -19.12
C PHE A 314 8.97 -7.75 -17.84
N ASP A 315 8.93 -8.70 -16.92
CA ASP A 315 8.36 -8.54 -15.58
C ASP A 315 9.26 -9.22 -14.52
N ILE A 316 9.23 -8.72 -13.28
CA ILE A 316 10.03 -9.25 -12.17
C ILE A 316 9.16 -9.51 -10.94
N GLU A 317 9.25 -10.73 -10.41
CA GLU A 317 8.82 -11.03 -9.06
C GLU A 317 9.99 -10.97 -8.08
N ALA A 318 9.75 -10.30 -6.96
CA ALA A 318 10.74 -10.20 -5.89
C ALA A 318 10.08 -10.23 -4.52
N ASP A 319 10.83 -10.73 -3.55
CA ASP A 319 10.49 -10.69 -2.14
C ASP A 319 11.33 -9.60 -1.44
N PRO A 320 10.73 -8.46 -1.06
CA PRO A 320 11.42 -7.42 -0.31
C PRO A 320 11.92 -7.87 1.07
N HIS A 321 11.26 -8.84 1.70
CA HIS A 321 11.59 -9.36 3.02
C HIS A 321 12.85 -10.20 2.99
N HIS A 322 13.00 -11.08 2.02
CA HIS A 322 14.23 -11.86 1.84
C HIS A 322 15.28 -11.12 0.98
N GLY A 323 14.88 -10.06 0.28
CA GLY A 323 15.78 -9.27 -0.56
C GLY A 323 16.26 -10.03 -1.79
N VAL A 324 15.35 -10.83 -2.37
CA VAL A 324 15.59 -11.70 -3.52
C VAL A 324 14.63 -11.35 -4.66
N ALA A 325 15.14 -11.22 -5.89
CA ALA A 325 14.35 -11.26 -7.11
C ALA A 325 14.33 -12.70 -7.63
N TYR A 326 13.23 -13.41 -7.40
CA TYR A 326 13.18 -14.86 -7.57
C TYR A 326 12.64 -15.30 -8.94
N LEU A 327 12.02 -14.41 -9.72
CA LEU A 327 11.59 -14.71 -11.08
C LEU A 327 11.76 -13.49 -11.98
N LEU A 328 12.52 -13.66 -13.06
CA LEU A 328 12.68 -12.70 -14.15
C LEU A 328 12.02 -13.29 -15.41
N GLY A 329 10.81 -12.85 -15.71
CA GLY A 329 10.04 -13.33 -16.85
C GLY A 329 10.34 -12.53 -18.11
N VAL A 330 10.61 -13.22 -19.22
CA VAL A 330 10.79 -12.57 -20.52
C VAL A 330 9.90 -13.23 -21.56
N LEU A 331 8.97 -12.46 -22.12
CA LEU A 331 8.19 -12.87 -23.29
C LEU A 331 8.92 -12.44 -24.56
N LEU A 332 9.41 -13.42 -25.32
CA LEU A 332 10.07 -13.19 -26.61
C LEU A 332 9.01 -13.09 -27.70
N ILE A 333 8.97 -11.95 -28.38
CA ILE A 333 8.07 -11.69 -29.51
C ILE A 333 8.90 -11.53 -30.77
N ARG A 334 8.48 -12.19 -31.86
CA ARG A 334 9.07 -12.01 -33.19
C ARG A 334 7.97 -11.72 -34.20
N LYS A 335 8.14 -10.65 -34.98
CA LYS A 335 7.16 -10.21 -35.99
C LYS A 335 5.72 -10.15 -35.43
N GLY A 336 5.56 -9.64 -34.21
CA GLY A 336 4.24 -9.51 -33.56
C GLY A 336 3.62 -10.81 -33.03
N GLN A 337 4.38 -11.92 -32.99
CA GLN A 337 3.93 -13.19 -32.44
C GLN A 337 4.76 -13.58 -31.22
N VAL A 338 4.09 -14.04 -30.16
CA VAL A 338 4.75 -14.64 -28.99
C VAL A 338 5.39 -15.96 -29.41
N ILE A 339 6.71 -16.06 -29.26
CA ILE A 339 7.48 -17.25 -29.62
C ILE A 339 7.72 -18.11 -28.40
N GLU A 340 8.14 -17.49 -27.30
CA GLU A 340 8.55 -18.21 -26.10
C GLU A 340 8.41 -17.31 -24.86
N TYR A 341 8.11 -17.94 -23.72
CA TYR A 341 8.24 -17.33 -22.41
C TYR A 341 9.42 -17.95 -21.67
N HIS A 342 10.42 -17.13 -21.36
CA HIS A 342 11.58 -17.55 -20.58
C HIS A 342 11.31 -17.31 -19.10
N ARG A 343 11.07 -18.40 -18.35
CA ARG A 343 10.96 -18.42 -16.89
C ARG A 343 12.33 -18.49 -16.22
N LEU A 344 12.99 -17.35 -16.01
CA LEU A 344 14.28 -17.32 -15.33
C LEU A 344 14.04 -17.28 -13.82
N MET A 345 13.98 -18.45 -13.20
CA MET A 345 13.50 -18.63 -11.81
C MET A 345 14.61 -19.11 -10.87
N ALA A 346 14.67 -18.52 -9.68
CA ALA A 346 15.54 -18.93 -8.59
C ALA A 346 14.73 -19.78 -7.60
N ALA A 347 14.93 -21.10 -7.61
CA ALA A 347 14.30 -22.00 -6.65
C ALA A 347 14.84 -21.83 -5.21
N ASP A 348 16.02 -21.22 -5.08
CA ASP A 348 16.63 -20.82 -3.81
C ASP A 348 17.21 -19.40 -3.96
N PRO A 349 17.17 -18.54 -2.92
CA PRO A 349 17.76 -17.21 -2.96
C PRO A 349 19.24 -17.14 -3.41
N ALA A 350 20.02 -18.19 -3.19
CA ALA A 350 21.40 -18.31 -3.66
C ALA A 350 21.52 -18.36 -5.20
N GLN A 351 20.46 -18.74 -5.91
CA GLN A 351 20.42 -18.82 -7.38
C GLN A 351 20.14 -17.47 -8.06
N GLU A 352 19.82 -16.41 -7.29
CA GLU A 352 19.46 -15.10 -7.85
C GLU A 352 20.55 -14.54 -8.80
N GLN A 353 21.83 -14.72 -8.46
CA GLN A 353 22.92 -14.27 -9.31
C GLN A 353 22.93 -14.97 -10.67
N GLN A 354 22.69 -16.29 -10.68
CA GLN A 354 22.62 -17.09 -11.90
C GLN A 354 21.42 -16.67 -12.77
N VAL A 355 20.26 -16.44 -12.14
CA VAL A 355 19.06 -15.95 -12.83
C VAL A 355 19.31 -14.58 -13.46
N TRP A 356 19.92 -13.66 -12.71
CA TRP A 356 20.29 -12.33 -13.20
C TRP A 356 21.25 -12.41 -14.41
N GLU A 357 22.28 -13.26 -14.33
CA GLU A 357 23.22 -13.46 -15.44
C GLU A 357 22.56 -14.11 -16.66
N SER A 358 21.61 -15.02 -16.45
CA SER A 358 20.83 -15.65 -17.52
C SER A 358 19.97 -14.63 -18.24
N PHE A 359 19.35 -13.70 -17.50
CA PHE A 359 18.56 -12.62 -18.07
C PHE A 359 19.42 -11.66 -18.90
N LEU A 360 20.58 -11.26 -18.38
CA LEU A 360 21.52 -10.41 -19.12
C LEU A 360 21.96 -11.10 -20.42
N THR A 361 22.35 -12.38 -20.33
CA THR A 361 22.75 -13.20 -21.48
C THR A 361 21.65 -13.28 -22.53
N LEU A 362 20.41 -13.60 -22.12
CA LEU A 362 19.26 -13.66 -23.01
C LEU A 362 19.01 -12.32 -23.69
N SER A 363 19.03 -11.22 -22.92
CA SER A 363 18.81 -9.89 -23.46
C SER A 363 19.93 -9.45 -24.43
N GLU A 364 21.15 -9.91 -24.23
CA GLU A 364 22.30 -9.60 -25.11
C GLU A 364 22.26 -10.34 -26.45
N GLN A 365 21.48 -11.43 -26.58
CA GLN A 365 21.18 -12.05 -27.87
C GLN A 365 20.35 -11.14 -28.79
N TYR A 366 19.63 -10.17 -28.22
CA TYR A 366 18.75 -9.24 -28.93
C TYR A 366 19.11 -7.77 -28.61
N PRO A 367 20.32 -7.30 -28.96
CA PRO A 367 20.87 -6.04 -28.48
C PRO A 367 20.16 -4.79 -29.01
N GLN A 368 19.25 -4.93 -29.98
CA GLN A 368 18.44 -3.84 -30.54
C GLN A 368 16.95 -3.96 -30.19
N ALA A 369 16.51 -5.06 -29.58
CA ALA A 369 15.09 -5.25 -29.26
C ALA A 369 14.66 -4.30 -28.13
N PRO A 370 13.54 -3.58 -28.25
CA PRO A 370 12.97 -2.86 -27.12
C PRO A 370 12.55 -3.85 -26.02
N VAL A 371 12.66 -3.40 -24.77
CA VAL A 371 12.23 -4.15 -23.59
C VAL A 371 11.07 -3.39 -22.96
N TYR A 372 9.85 -3.82 -23.24
CA TYR A 372 8.67 -3.25 -22.63
C TYR A 372 8.51 -3.78 -21.21
N HIS A 373 8.29 -2.87 -20.27
CA HIS A 373 8.00 -3.20 -18.88
C HIS A 373 6.92 -2.25 -18.36
N PHE A 374 6.43 -2.51 -17.15
CA PHE A 374 5.33 -1.73 -16.58
C PHE A 374 5.74 -1.10 -15.26
N HIS A 375 6.00 0.21 -15.28
CA HIS A 375 6.35 1.06 -14.13
C HIS A 375 7.83 0.99 -13.72
N ALA A 376 8.21 1.80 -12.73
CA ALA A 376 9.61 1.99 -12.34
C ALA A 376 10.21 0.82 -11.53
N PHE A 377 9.43 -0.20 -11.17
CA PHE A 377 9.89 -1.26 -10.27
C PHE A 377 10.98 -2.11 -10.92
N GLU A 378 10.80 -2.51 -12.18
CA GLU A 378 11.73 -3.40 -12.88
C GLU A 378 13.09 -2.72 -13.05
N VAL A 379 13.10 -1.46 -13.48
CA VAL A 379 14.34 -0.65 -13.61
C VAL A 379 15.07 -0.52 -12.26
N GLN A 380 14.33 -0.30 -11.18
CA GLN A 380 14.92 -0.20 -9.84
C GLN A 380 15.50 -1.56 -9.39
N THR A 381 14.81 -2.66 -9.68
CA THR A 381 15.26 -4.00 -9.32
C THR A 381 16.47 -4.41 -10.14
N CYS A 382 16.51 -4.16 -11.46
CA CYS A 382 17.71 -4.36 -12.28
C CYS A 382 18.93 -3.57 -11.75
N ARG A 383 18.74 -2.31 -11.32
CA ARG A 383 19.82 -1.53 -10.70
C ARG A 383 20.31 -2.14 -9.38
N LYS A 384 19.40 -2.65 -8.56
CA LYS A 384 19.75 -3.35 -7.31
C LYS A 384 20.50 -4.65 -7.59
N LEU A 385 20.02 -5.48 -8.52
CA LEU A 385 20.68 -6.72 -8.92
C LEU A 385 22.07 -6.45 -9.50
N ALA A 386 22.20 -5.45 -10.37
CA ALA A 386 23.48 -5.05 -10.93
C ALA A 386 24.49 -4.62 -9.86
N LEU A 387 24.05 -3.85 -8.86
CA LEU A 387 24.89 -3.46 -7.73
C LEU A 387 25.25 -4.66 -6.85
N LYS A 388 24.26 -5.50 -6.52
CA LYS A 388 24.40 -6.69 -5.65
C LYS A 388 25.37 -7.72 -6.25
N HIS A 389 25.31 -7.92 -7.56
CA HIS A 389 26.04 -8.97 -8.28
C HIS A 389 27.22 -8.45 -9.12
N GLY A 390 27.66 -7.21 -8.91
CA GLY A 390 28.88 -6.67 -9.54
C GLY A 390 28.80 -6.49 -11.07
N THR A 391 27.60 -6.26 -11.62
CA THR A 391 27.43 -6.05 -13.07
C THR A 391 28.02 -4.73 -13.51
N SER A 392 28.81 -4.75 -14.60
CA SER A 392 29.46 -3.52 -15.08
C SER A 392 28.44 -2.43 -15.44
N PRO A 393 28.70 -1.14 -15.11
CA PRO A 393 27.78 -0.04 -15.42
C PRO A 393 27.47 0.08 -16.93
N ARG A 394 28.45 -0.25 -17.80
CA ARG A 394 28.26 -0.24 -19.25
C ARG A 394 27.26 -1.31 -19.70
N ARG A 395 27.32 -2.51 -19.14
CA ARG A 395 26.39 -3.61 -19.45
C ARG A 395 24.96 -3.25 -19.03
N LEU A 396 24.80 -2.75 -17.80
CA LEU A 396 23.52 -2.28 -17.31
C LEU A 396 22.96 -1.12 -18.14
N HIS A 397 23.79 -0.15 -18.52
CA HIS A 397 23.36 0.98 -19.35
C HIS A 397 22.84 0.54 -20.72
N ARG A 398 23.50 -0.41 -21.40
CA ARG A 398 23.04 -0.96 -22.68
C ARG A 398 21.69 -1.66 -22.57
N LEU A 399 21.45 -2.35 -21.45
CA LEU A 399 20.15 -2.96 -21.16
C LEU A 399 19.09 -1.87 -20.96
N LEU A 400 19.30 -0.99 -19.99
CA LEU A 400 18.29 0.01 -19.58
C LEU A 400 17.99 1.06 -20.67
N LYS A 401 18.91 1.30 -21.61
CA LYS A 401 18.66 2.22 -22.75
C LYS A 401 17.51 1.73 -23.65
N ARG A 402 17.20 0.43 -23.63
CA ARG A 402 16.12 -0.17 -24.44
C ARG A 402 14.81 -0.36 -23.66
N PHE A 403 14.80 -0.02 -22.37
CA PHE A 403 13.61 -0.15 -21.55
C PHE A 403 12.59 0.92 -21.93
N VAL A 404 11.36 0.49 -22.21
CA VAL A 404 10.23 1.36 -22.53
C VAL A 404 9.16 1.14 -21.45
N ASP A 405 8.92 2.17 -20.64
CA ASP A 405 7.96 2.13 -19.53
C ASP A 405 6.53 2.40 -20.06
N LEU A 406 5.76 1.33 -20.29
CA LEU A 406 4.41 1.45 -20.82
C LEU A 406 3.44 2.15 -19.86
N HIS A 407 3.72 2.15 -18.55
CA HIS A 407 2.92 2.92 -17.60
C HIS A 407 3.10 4.43 -17.85
N GLN A 408 4.31 4.89 -18.16
CA GLN A 408 4.51 6.29 -18.53
C GLN A 408 3.87 6.61 -19.88
N VAL A 409 4.05 5.75 -20.89
CA VAL A 409 3.42 5.94 -22.21
C VAL A 409 1.90 6.11 -22.08
N VAL A 410 1.23 5.21 -21.35
CA VAL A 410 -0.23 5.29 -21.18
C VAL A 410 -0.66 6.52 -20.36
N THR A 411 -0.03 6.79 -19.22
CA THR A 411 -0.44 7.91 -18.34
C THR A 411 -0.13 9.30 -18.92
N HIS A 412 0.80 9.40 -19.86
CA HIS A 412 1.08 10.63 -20.61
C HIS A 412 0.26 10.78 -21.90
N GLY A 413 -0.11 9.65 -22.49
CA GLY A 413 -0.71 9.58 -23.82
C GLY A 413 -2.23 9.55 -23.84
N VAL A 414 -2.86 8.96 -22.82
CA VAL A 414 -4.30 8.66 -22.84
C VAL A 414 -4.94 8.63 -21.46
N VAL A 415 -6.17 9.12 -21.39
CA VAL A 415 -7.03 8.96 -20.21
C VAL A 415 -8.02 7.83 -20.46
N LEU A 416 -7.94 6.79 -19.64
CA LEU A 416 -8.77 5.59 -19.70
C LEU A 416 -9.98 5.66 -18.73
N PRO A 417 -11.09 4.99 -19.05
CA PRO A 417 -12.30 4.97 -18.21
C PRO A 417 -12.15 3.97 -17.05
N ILE A 418 -11.06 4.08 -16.29
CA ILE A 418 -10.69 3.16 -15.21
C ILE A 418 -10.37 3.95 -13.94
N GLU A 419 -10.56 3.31 -12.79
CA GLU A 419 -10.35 3.93 -11.47
C GLU A 419 -8.88 3.96 -11.02
N SER A 420 -8.03 3.16 -11.65
CA SER A 420 -6.59 3.15 -11.38
C SER A 420 -5.81 2.65 -12.59
N TYR A 421 -4.59 3.16 -12.77
CA TYR A 421 -3.70 2.81 -13.89
C TYR A 421 -2.72 1.68 -13.49
N SER A 422 -3.19 0.72 -12.69
CA SER A 422 -2.46 -0.54 -12.49
C SER A 422 -2.51 -1.38 -13.77
N LEU A 423 -1.51 -2.23 -13.99
CA LEU A 423 -1.49 -3.14 -15.14
C LEU A 423 -2.77 -3.98 -15.20
N LYS A 424 -3.22 -4.49 -14.05
CA LYS A 424 -4.43 -5.30 -13.92
C LYS A 424 -5.70 -4.58 -14.39
N ASN A 425 -5.88 -3.33 -13.96
CA ASN A 425 -7.05 -2.54 -14.36
C ASN A 425 -7.02 -2.18 -15.85
N ILE A 426 -5.85 -1.80 -16.36
CA ILE A 426 -5.69 -1.47 -17.79
C ILE A 426 -5.92 -2.70 -18.65
N ALA A 427 -5.27 -3.82 -18.34
CA ALA A 427 -5.35 -5.03 -19.15
C ALA A 427 -6.77 -5.63 -19.13
N ARG A 428 -7.47 -5.61 -17.99
CA ARG A 428 -8.89 -6.01 -17.93
C ARG A 428 -9.79 -5.13 -18.78
N TRP A 429 -9.56 -3.81 -18.76
CA TRP A 429 -10.27 -2.91 -19.67
C TRP A 429 -9.98 -3.22 -21.15
N LEU A 430 -8.78 -3.74 -21.46
CA LEU A 430 -8.40 -4.23 -22.80
C LEU A 430 -8.90 -5.66 -23.11
N GLY A 431 -9.68 -6.27 -22.20
CA GLY A 431 -10.24 -7.61 -22.32
C GLY A 431 -9.27 -8.75 -22.00
N PHE A 432 -8.20 -8.49 -21.25
CA PHE A 432 -7.26 -9.50 -20.78
C PHE A 432 -7.67 -10.03 -19.40
N GLU A 433 -7.65 -11.35 -19.24
CA GLU A 433 -7.89 -12.01 -17.97
C GLU A 433 -6.70 -12.89 -17.60
N TRP A 434 -6.33 -12.87 -16.31
CA TRP A 434 -5.30 -13.74 -15.77
C TRP A 434 -5.83 -15.16 -15.64
N ARG A 435 -4.97 -16.16 -15.88
CA ARG A 435 -5.29 -17.58 -15.73
C ARG A 435 -5.56 -17.97 -14.28
N LEU A 436 -4.92 -17.28 -13.32
CA LEU A 436 -5.10 -17.50 -11.89
C LEU A 436 -6.04 -16.45 -11.29
N SER A 437 -7.12 -16.91 -10.66
CA SER A 437 -8.03 -16.06 -9.88
C SER A 437 -7.32 -15.47 -8.66
N ASP A 438 -7.69 -14.23 -8.29
CA ASP A 438 -7.19 -13.52 -7.09
C ASP A 438 -5.66 -13.45 -6.94
N SER A 439 -4.95 -13.49 -8.07
CA SER A 439 -3.51 -13.35 -8.14
C SER A 439 -3.07 -11.87 -8.12
N GLY A 440 -1.94 -11.60 -7.47
CA GLY A 440 -1.33 -10.27 -7.38
C GLY A 440 0.03 -10.35 -6.66
N GLY A 441 0.83 -9.28 -6.70
CA GLY A 441 2.20 -9.32 -6.16
C GLY A 441 2.35 -9.67 -4.67
N ALA A 442 1.30 -9.51 -3.85
CA ALA A 442 1.31 -10.03 -2.48
C ALA A 442 1.22 -11.57 -2.45
N GLN A 443 0.40 -12.13 -3.33
CA GLN A 443 0.18 -13.57 -3.46
C GLN A 443 1.39 -14.27 -4.08
N SER A 444 2.12 -13.63 -4.99
CA SER A 444 3.38 -14.17 -5.53
C SER A 444 4.44 -14.35 -4.43
N ILE A 445 4.60 -13.34 -3.56
CA ILE A 445 5.49 -13.45 -2.39
C ILE A 445 5.08 -14.61 -1.48
N PHE A 446 3.78 -14.77 -1.24
CA PHE A 446 3.27 -15.90 -0.45
C PHE A 446 3.62 -17.25 -1.10
N TRP A 447 3.36 -17.42 -2.40
CA TRP A 447 3.69 -18.66 -3.10
C TRP A 447 5.18 -18.99 -3.04
N TYR A 448 6.06 -17.99 -3.20
CA TYR A 448 7.49 -18.22 -3.10
C TYR A 448 7.92 -18.65 -1.69
N ALA A 449 7.38 -18.02 -0.65
CA ALA A 449 7.65 -18.42 0.72
C ALA A 449 7.16 -19.84 1.02
N GLN A 450 5.96 -20.20 0.55
CA GLN A 450 5.44 -21.56 0.69
C GLN A 450 6.26 -22.59 -0.08
N TRP A 451 6.77 -22.25 -1.27
CA TRP A 451 7.73 -23.09 -1.98
C TRP A 451 8.98 -23.36 -1.13
N LEU A 452 9.59 -22.31 -0.56
CA LEU A 452 10.81 -22.47 0.25
C LEU A 452 10.58 -23.38 1.46
N GLU A 453 9.41 -23.30 2.09
CA GLU A 453 9.05 -24.08 3.28
C GLU A 453 8.65 -25.53 2.94
N THR A 454 7.78 -25.71 1.95
CA THR A 454 7.12 -27.00 1.67
C THR A 454 7.77 -27.80 0.55
N GLN A 455 8.52 -27.13 -0.33
CA GLN A 455 9.03 -27.68 -1.59
C GLN A 455 7.93 -28.25 -2.51
N ASP A 456 6.68 -27.76 -2.40
CA ASP A 456 5.59 -28.13 -3.32
C ASP A 456 5.78 -27.41 -4.68
N PRO A 457 6.04 -28.14 -5.78
CA PRO A 457 6.29 -27.54 -7.09
C PRO A 457 5.11 -26.74 -7.66
N ASN A 458 3.88 -26.95 -7.15
CA ASN A 458 2.71 -26.18 -7.58
C ASN A 458 2.90 -24.67 -7.40
N PHE A 459 3.58 -24.25 -6.32
CA PHE A 459 3.83 -22.84 -6.04
C PHE A 459 4.71 -22.18 -7.10
N LEU A 460 5.74 -22.88 -7.59
CA LEU A 460 6.58 -22.39 -8.68
C LEU A 460 5.82 -22.32 -10.00
N GLU A 461 4.92 -23.26 -10.27
CA GLU A 461 4.10 -23.24 -11.47
C GLU A 461 3.08 -22.09 -11.44
N TRP A 462 2.46 -21.82 -10.29
CA TRP A 462 1.58 -20.66 -10.11
C TRP A 462 2.33 -19.34 -10.27
N LEU A 463 3.54 -19.23 -9.70
CA LEU A 463 4.42 -18.08 -9.90
C LEU A 463 4.76 -17.87 -11.39
N ALA A 464 5.18 -18.92 -12.08
CA ALA A 464 5.51 -18.85 -13.50
C ALA A 464 4.30 -18.43 -14.34
N THR A 465 3.12 -18.98 -14.05
CA THR A 465 1.86 -18.65 -14.73
C THR A 465 1.48 -17.18 -14.51
N TYR A 466 1.54 -16.70 -13.26
CA TYR A 466 1.20 -15.32 -12.92
C TYR A 466 2.12 -14.30 -13.61
N ASN A 467 3.42 -14.51 -13.52
CA ASN A 467 4.42 -13.61 -14.12
C ASN A 467 4.39 -13.66 -15.67
N GLU A 468 4.10 -14.83 -16.25
CA GLU A 468 3.87 -14.92 -17.70
C GLU A 468 2.63 -14.11 -18.11
N ASP A 469 1.55 -14.14 -17.31
CA ASP A 469 0.36 -13.33 -17.56
C ASP A 469 0.65 -11.83 -17.43
N ASP A 470 1.48 -11.40 -16.48
CA ASP A 470 1.92 -9.99 -16.38
C ASP A 470 2.74 -9.56 -17.62
N CYS A 471 3.61 -10.43 -18.13
CA CYS A 471 4.31 -10.18 -19.39
C CYS A 471 3.34 -10.09 -20.59
N ARG A 472 2.34 -10.99 -20.66
CA ARG A 472 1.33 -11.02 -21.73
C ARG A 472 0.38 -9.83 -21.66
N ALA A 473 -0.01 -9.41 -20.46
CA ALA A 473 -0.82 -8.21 -20.21
C ALA A 473 -0.07 -6.95 -20.65
N THR A 474 1.23 -6.87 -20.33
CA THR A 474 2.12 -5.80 -20.79
C THR A 474 2.20 -5.78 -22.32
N TYR A 475 2.33 -6.94 -22.96
CA TYR A 475 2.33 -7.05 -24.42
C TYR A 475 0.98 -6.62 -25.03
N ARG A 476 -0.14 -7.03 -24.42
CA ARG A 476 -1.48 -6.63 -24.85
C ARG A 476 -1.67 -5.12 -24.80
N LEU A 477 -1.18 -4.46 -23.75
CA LEU A 477 -1.15 -3.01 -23.65
C LEU A 477 -0.31 -2.39 -24.77
N LYS A 478 0.89 -2.93 -25.04
CA LYS A 478 1.74 -2.47 -26.15
C LYS A 478 1.01 -2.55 -27.49
N GLN A 479 0.35 -3.67 -27.77
CA GLN A 479 -0.40 -3.86 -29.01
C GLN A 479 -1.51 -2.82 -29.15
N TRP A 480 -2.30 -2.61 -28.09
CA TRP A 480 -3.36 -1.62 -28.10
C TRP A 480 -2.85 -0.18 -28.30
N LEU A 481 -1.72 0.17 -27.68
CA LEU A 481 -1.07 1.47 -27.88
C LEU A 481 -0.54 1.63 -29.32
N ALA A 482 -0.07 0.55 -29.95
CA ALA A 482 0.40 0.57 -31.34
C ALA A 482 -0.73 0.70 -32.37
N GLU A 483 -1.92 0.15 -32.07
CA GLU A 483 -3.13 0.26 -32.90
C GLU A 483 -3.81 1.64 -32.78
N ALA A 484 -3.42 2.43 -31.77
CA ALA A 484 -4.01 3.72 -31.49
C ALA A 484 -3.78 4.71 -32.65
N THR A 485 -4.87 5.31 -33.14
CA THR A 485 -4.82 6.45 -34.07
C THR A 485 -5.24 7.71 -33.31
N PRO A 486 -4.33 8.42 -32.61
CA PRO A 486 -4.69 9.65 -31.93
C PRO A 486 -5.15 10.69 -32.98
N PRO A 487 -6.23 11.45 -32.73
CA PRO A 487 -6.64 12.50 -33.65
C PRO A 487 -5.51 13.51 -33.85
N LEU A 488 -5.26 13.90 -35.10
CA LEU A 488 -4.13 14.75 -35.55
C LEU A 488 -4.08 16.17 -34.94
N ALA A 489 -5.02 16.55 -34.07
CA ALA A 489 -5.09 17.88 -33.49
C ALA A 489 -5.52 17.84 -32.01
N LEU A 490 -4.55 17.93 -31.11
CA LEU A 490 -4.75 18.41 -29.75
C LEU A 490 -3.93 19.69 -29.61
N SER A 491 -4.55 20.77 -29.15
CA SER A 491 -3.90 22.08 -29.05
C SER A 491 -2.67 21.99 -28.15
N ALA A 492 -1.55 22.57 -28.59
CA ALA A 492 -0.25 22.56 -27.88
C ALA A 492 -0.35 23.02 -26.41
N ASP A 493 -1.31 23.89 -26.09
CA ASP A 493 -1.56 24.40 -24.73
C ASP A 493 -1.99 23.31 -23.73
N LEU A 494 -2.61 22.21 -24.18
CA LEU A 494 -3.06 21.13 -23.29
C LEU A 494 -1.95 20.11 -23.00
N THR A 495 -0.98 19.96 -23.90
CA THR A 495 0.13 19.01 -23.75
C THR A 495 1.14 19.42 -22.66
N GLU A 496 1.25 20.71 -22.34
CA GLU A 496 2.10 21.21 -21.25
C GLU A 496 1.42 21.16 -19.86
N LEU A 497 0.09 21.09 -19.83
CA LEU A 497 -0.70 21.11 -18.59
C LEU A 497 -0.96 19.72 -18.01
N ILE A 498 -0.88 18.66 -18.81
CA ILE A 498 -1.06 17.28 -18.37
C ILE A 498 0.32 16.63 -18.19
N GLU A 499 0.93 16.84 -17.02
CA GLU A 499 1.99 15.97 -16.51
C GLU A 499 1.36 14.77 -15.79
N PRO A 500 2.00 13.58 -15.80
CA PRO A 500 1.40 12.38 -15.28
C PRO A 500 1.12 12.53 -13.78
N ASP A 501 0.10 11.83 -13.29
CA ASP A 501 0.09 11.52 -11.86
C ASP A 501 1.38 10.75 -11.59
N ARG A 502 2.25 11.28 -10.72
CA ARG A 502 3.47 10.58 -10.34
C ARG A 502 3.02 9.37 -9.56
N GLY A 503 2.86 8.26 -10.27
CA GLY A 503 2.52 6.95 -9.75
C GLY A 503 3.27 6.67 -8.45
N TRP A 504 2.58 5.94 -7.59
CA TRP A 504 2.92 5.66 -6.20
C TRP A 504 4.43 5.51 -5.97
N ASN A 505 5.03 6.51 -5.33
CA ASN A 505 6.38 6.39 -4.80
C ASN A 505 6.30 5.69 -3.45
N LEU A 506 6.55 4.37 -3.42
CA LEU A 506 6.61 3.55 -2.20
C LEU A 506 7.65 4.05 -1.17
N ASN A 507 8.42 5.11 -1.46
CA ASN A 507 9.54 5.59 -0.65
C ASN A 507 9.54 7.10 -0.33
N ARG A 508 8.44 7.86 -0.45
CA ARG A 508 8.44 9.27 0.02
C ARG A 508 8.15 9.40 1.51
N GLY A 509 9.03 8.83 2.32
CA GLY A 509 9.41 9.42 3.60
C GLY A 509 10.66 10.28 3.36
N LYS A 510 10.49 11.54 2.94
CA LYS A 510 11.54 12.54 3.12
C LYS A 510 11.08 13.50 4.21
N PRO A 511 11.85 13.67 5.30
CA PRO A 511 11.65 14.78 6.20
C PRO A 511 11.97 16.07 5.44
N SER A 512 11.08 17.06 5.53
CA SER A 512 11.44 18.44 5.24
C SER A 512 12.60 18.82 6.17
N ARG A 513 13.58 19.53 5.62
CA ARG A 513 14.61 20.21 6.43
C ARG A 513 13.95 21.15 7.43
#